data_AF-A0A518H449-F1
#
_entry.id   AF-A0A518H449-F1
#
_cell.length_a   1.000
_cell.length_b   1.000
_cell.length_c   1.000
_cell.angle_alpha   90.00
_cell.angle_beta   90.00
_cell.angle_gamma   90.00
#
_symmetry.space_group_name_H-M   'P 1'
#
loop_
_entity.id
_entity.type
_entity.pdbx_description
1 polymer ?
#
loop_
_entity_poly.entity_id
_entity_poly.type
_entity_poly.pdbx_seq_one_letter_code
_entity_poly.pdbx_strand_id
1 'polypeptide(L)'
;MRIASEAEEGRWACTWDLFPRFARLTVERATQPYWFLYEGTPGGSLEPDGDFYVLPDGHRRPASERWERDIPGPEWLYFGDRTSNQVLCLAHHEDDEAVDAYYPMEGNMTVFGFGRLRLEKYLEEVPQRFTVALVEETGHEAVERAIEGMIRPVGVTVGIVETEDGGGR
;
A
#
# COMPACT_ATOMS: atom_id res chain seq x y z
N MET A 1 14.60 -7.14 5.47
CA MET A 1 15.70 -6.14 5.49
C MET A 1 15.10 -4.79 5.86
N ARG A 2 15.77 -3.96 6.66
CA ARG A 2 15.29 -2.61 6.99
C ARG A 2 16.25 -1.55 6.46
N ILE A 3 15.71 -0.51 5.81
CA ILE A 3 16.46 0.63 5.29
C ILE A 3 15.86 1.89 5.91
N ALA A 4 16.68 2.74 6.51
CA ALA A 4 16.27 4.05 7.00
C ALA A 4 16.84 5.14 6.10
N SER A 5 16.10 6.23 5.93
CA SER A 5 16.54 7.41 5.18
C SER A 5 16.03 8.66 5.87
N GLU A 6 16.89 9.66 5.99
CA GLU A 6 16.57 10.96 6.58
C GLU A 6 17.15 12.06 5.69
N ALA A 7 16.38 13.12 5.47
CA ALA A 7 16.86 14.31 4.77
C ALA A 7 17.89 15.04 5.65
N GLU A 8 18.94 15.60 5.05
CA GLU A 8 20.03 16.28 5.78
C GLU A 8 19.54 17.36 6.76
N GLU A 9 18.48 18.07 6.38
CA GLU A 9 17.85 19.12 7.21
C GLU A 9 16.91 18.59 8.30
N GLY A 10 16.75 17.27 8.44
CA GLY A 10 15.92 16.63 9.45
C GLY A 10 14.41 16.87 9.29
N ARG A 11 13.96 17.33 8.12
CA ARG A 11 12.54 17.64 7.81
C ARG A 11 11.74 16.42 7.34
N TRP A 12 12.42 15.38 6.89
CA TRP A 12 11.82 14.15 6.38
C TRP A 12 12.61 12.96 6.87
N ALA A 13 11.90 11.92 7.32
CA ALA A 13 12.51 10.65 7.65
C ALA A 13 11.54 9.51 7.30
N CYS A 14 12.07 8.42 6.77
CA CYS A 14 11.29 7.23 6.48
C CYS A 14 12.08 5.94 6.69
N THR A 15 11.33 4.88 6.96
CA THR A 15 11.85 3.52 7.10
C THR A 15 11.16 2.60 6.09
N TRP A 16 11.94 1.83 5.35
CA TRP A 16 11.46 0.72 4.53
C TRP A 16 11.73 -0.60 5.22
N ASP A 17 10.68 -1.36 5.52
CA ASP A 17 10.75 -2.78 5.85
C ASP A 17 10.51 -3.62 4.60
N LEU A 18 11.53 -4.33 4.13
CA LEU A 18 11.43 -5.22 2.98
C LEU A 18 11.25 -6.66 3.42
N PHE A 19 10.12 -7.23 3.00
CA PHE A 19 9.74 -8.62 3.19
C PHE A 19 9.86 -9.37 1.85
N PRO A 20 9.86 -10.71 1.85
CA PRO A 20 9.99 -11.48 0.60
C PRO A 20 8.93 -11.17 -0.47
N ARG A 21 7.74 -10.69 -0.08
CA ARG A 21 6.60 -10.48 -1.00
C ARG A 21 6.08 -9.04 -1.05
N PHE A 22 6.57 -8.16 -0.18
CA PHE A 22 6.10 -6.78 -0.10
C PHE A 22 7.13 -5.88 0.56
N ALA A 23 6.98 -4.59 0.32
CA ALA A 23 7.72 -3.54 1.01
C ALA A 23 6.73 -2.70 1.80
N ARG A 24 7.08 -2.35 3.04
CA ARG A 24 6.33 -1.40 3.85
C ARG A 24 7.16 -0.15 4.07
N LEU A 25 6.65 0.99 3.63
CA LEU A 25 7.15 2.32 3.98
C LEU A 25 6.50 2.76 5.28
N THR A 26 7.29 3.34 6.19
CA THR A 26 6.81 4.15 7.31
C THR A 26 7.38 5.55 7.15
N VAL A 27 6.52 6.55 7.00
CA VAL A 27 6.92 7.97 7.02
C VAL A 27 7.01 8.37 8.48
N GLU A 28 8.23 8.42 9.02
CA GLU A 28 8.49 8.70 10.44
C GLU A 28 8.41 10.20 10.74
N ARG A 29 8.67 11.04 9.73
CA ARG A 29 8.68 12.49 9.86
C ARG A 29 8.35 13.17 8.54
N ALA A 30 7.45 14.13 8.61
CA ALA A 30 7.14 15.09 7.55
C ALA A 30 6.80 16.42 8.22
N THR A 31 7.48 17.51 7.86
CA THR A 31 7.17 18.84 8.41
C THR A 31 6.21 19.65 7.52
N GLN A 32 5.69 19.04 6.45
CA GLN A 32 4.78 19.64 5.49
C GLN A 32 3.80 18.56 5.01
N PRO A 33 2.61 18.94 4.52
CA PRO A 33 1.69 18.01 3.90
C PRO A 33 2.35 17.22 2.76
N TYR A 34 1.92 15.97 2.57
CA TYR A 34 2.45 15.04 1.58
C TYR A 34 1.37 14.14 0.96
N TRP A 35 1.80 13.29 0.03
CA TRP A 35 1.02 12.19 -0.51
C TRP A 35 1.92 10.97 -0.63
N PHE A 36 1.32 9.78 -0.69
CA PHE A 36 2.00 8.61 -1.24
C PHE A 36 1.56 8.45 -2.70
N LEU A 37 2.51 8.27 -3.61
CA LEU A 37 2.25 8.30 -5.06
C LEU A 37 2.87 7.11 -5.77
N TYR A 38 2.05 6.40 -6.53
CA TYR A 38 2.46 5.44 -7.53
C TYR A 38 2.19 5.97 -8.94
N GLU A 39 3.24 6.02 -9.77
CA GLU A 39 3.16 6.29 -11.21
C GLU A 39 3.88 5.17 -11.96
N GLY A 40 3.18 4.45 -12.84
CA GLY A 40 3.75 3.28 -13.50
C GLY A 40 2.79 2.51 -14.38
N THR A 41 3.23 1.35 -14.87
CA THR A 41 2.47 0.47 -15.76
C THR A 41 2.33 -0.92 -15.15
N PRO A 42 1.27 -1.19 -14.37
CA PRO A 42 0.94 -2.55 -13.93
C PRO A 42 0.93 -3.49 -15.15
N GLY A 43 1.61 -4.63 -15.08
CA GLY A 43 1.75 -5.55 -16.22
C GLY A 43 2.77 -5.16 -17.30
N GLY A 44 3.44 -4.01 -17.16
CA GLY A 44 4.51 -3.54 -18.06
C GLY A 44 4.07 -2.46 -19.06
N SER A 45 2.80 -2.44 -19.45
CA SER A 45 2.18 -1.40 -20.28
C SER A 45 0.73 -1.21 -19.85
N LEU A 46 0.24 0.03 -19.80
CA LEU A 46 -1.18 0.27 -19.50
C LEU A 46 -2.05 -0.04 -20.72
N GLU A 47 -3.00 -0.96 -20.57
CA GLU A 47 -4.12 -1.17 -21.48
C GLU A 47 -5.42 -0.59 -20.86
N PRO A 48 -5.88 0.63 -21.21
CA PRO A 48 -6.98 1.27 -20.49
C PRO A 48 -8.29 0.46 -20.42
N ASP A 49 -8.61 -0.29 -21.47
CA ASP A 49 -9.80 -1.14 -21.54
C ASP A 49 -9.51 -2.62 -21.20
N GLY A 50 -8.25 -2.94 -20.96
CA GLY A 50 -7.80 -4.28 -20.62
C GLY A 50 -7.46 -4.45 -19.16
N ASP A 51 -6.61 -3.57 -18.67
CA ASP A 51 -6.25 -3.48 -17.28
C ASP A 51 -7.40 -3.01 -16.44
N PHE A 52 -7.25 -3.22 -15.14
CA PHE A 52 -8.28 -2.93 -14.19
C PHE A 52 -7.70 -2.52 -12.86
N TYR A 53 -8.53 -1.88 -12.06
CA TYR A 53 -8.30 -1.73 -10.64
C TYR A 53 -9.50 -2.23 -9.85
N VAL A 54 -9.26 -2.53 -8.58
CA VAL A 54 -10.28 -2.96 -7.62
C VAL A 54 -10.01 -2.24 -6.31
N LEU A 55 -11.08 -1.73 -5.71
CA LEU A 55 -11.10 -1.11 -4.39
C LEU A 55 -11.62 -2.12 -3.35
N PRO A 56 -11.73 -1.77 -2.05
CA PRO A 56 -12.18 -2.71 -1.03
C PRO A 56 -13.59 -3.26 -1.26
N ASP A 57 -14.41 -2.58 -2.08
CA ASP A 57 -15.74 -3.06 -2.48
C ASP A 57 -15.75 -4.26 -3.44
N GLY A 58 -14.58 -4.68 -3.92
CA GLY A 58 -14.44 -5.83 -4.82
C GLY A 58 -14.94 -5.62 -6.24
N HIS A 59 -15.41 -4.42 -6.58
CA HIS A 59 -15.85 -4.11 -7.93
C HIS A 59 -14.67 -3.85 -8.85
N ARG A 60 -14.52 -4.73 -9.85
CA ARG A 60 -13.55 -4.57 -10.94
C ARG A 60 -13.96 -3.45 -11.87
N ARG A 61 -13.09 -2.45 -12.00
CA ARG A 61 -13.27 -1.28 -12.86
C ARG A 61 -12.17 -1.23 -13.92
N PRO A 62 -12.48 -0.81 -15.16
CA PRO A 62 -11.46 -0.67 -16.19
C PRO A 62 -10.47 0.42 -15.81
N ALA A 63 -9.20 0.26 -16.18
CA ALA A 63 -8.16 1.25 -15.92
C ALA A 63 -8.41 2.61 -16.62
N SER A 64 -9.31 2.66 -17.61
CA SER A 64 -9.78 3.91 -18.22
C SER A 64 -10.65 4.77 -17.29
N GLU A 65 -11.24 4.19 -16.24
CA GLU A 65 -12.12 4.88 -15.31
C GLU A 65 -11.33 5.64 -14.23
N ARG A 66 -11.41 6.97 -14.26
CA ARG A 66 -10.81 7.86 -13.25
C ARG A 66 -11.73 8.08 -12.06
N TRP A 67 -11.16 8.42 -10.91
CA TRP A 67 -11.94 8.81 -9.74
C TRP A 67 -11.14 9.71 -8.77
N GLU A 68 -11.89 10.46 -7.97
CA GLU A 68 -11.40 11.37 -6.93
C GLU A 68 -12.36 11.24 -5.73
N ARG A 69 -11.93 10.57 -4.66
CA ARG A 69 -12.70 10.37 -3.42
C ARG A 69 -11.79 9.79 -2.34
N ASP A 70 -12.23 9.90 -1.10
CA ASP A 70 -11.71 9.06 -0.01
C ASP A 70 -12.02 7.56 -0.27
N ILE A 71 -11.07 6.67 0.05
CA ILE A 71 -11.30 5.22 0.09
C ILE A 71 -11.69 4.87 1.54
N PRO A 72 -12.87 4.29 1.80
CA PRO A 72 -13.21 3.89 3.17
C PRO A 72 -12.23 2.85 3.73
N GLY A 73 -11.80 3.04 4.97
CA GLY A 73 -10.94 2.11 5.68
C GLY A 73 -11.44 0.65 5.71
N PRO A 74 -10.54 -0.35 5.56
CA PRO A 74 -9.10 -0.21 5.30
C PRO A 74 -8.80 0.28 3.87
N GLU A 75 -7.90 1.26 3.77
CA GLU A 75 -7.55 1.94 2.52
C GLU A 75 -6.60 1.12 1.65
N TRP A 76 -7.12 0.47 0.61
CA TRP A 76 -6.29 -0.23 -0.35
C TRP A 76 -6.93 -0.32 -1.73
N LEU A 77 -6.07 -0.57 -2.72
CA LEU A 77 -6.48 -0.97 -4.05
C LEU A 77 -5.48 -1.95 -4.63
N TYR A 78 -5.89 -2.62 -5.69
CA TYR A 78 -4.94 -3.32 -6.55
C TYR A 78 -5.21 -3.07 -8.02
N PHE A 79 -4.14 -3.01 -8.79
CA PHE A 79 -4.14 -2.98 -10.24
C PHE A 79 -3.80 -4.36 -10.79
N GLY A 80 -4.51 -4.78 -11.84
CA GLY A 80 -4.21 -6.00 -12.55
C GLY A 80 -4.22 -5.82 -14.06
N ASP A 81 -3.43 -6.66 -14.72
CA ASP A 81 -3.48 -6.91 -16.15
C ASP A 81 -4.23 -8.24 -16.39
N ARG A 82 -4.90 -8.38 -17.54
CA ARG A 82 -5.66 -9.60 -17.88
C ARG A 82 -4.78 -10.78 -18.24
N THR A 83 -3.55 -10.55 -18.65
CA THR A 83 -2.63 -11.60 -19.10
C THR A 83 -1.71 -12.09 -17.97
N SER A 84 -1.59 -11.31 -16.91
CA SER A 84 -0.82 -11.60 -15.71
C SER A 84 -1.61 -12.39 -14.67
N ASN A 85 -0.93 -13.32 -13.99
CA ASN A 85 -1.45 -13.97 -12.78
C ASN A 85 -1.07 -13.20 -11.51
N GLN A 86 -0.56 -11.97 -11.65
CA GLN A 86 -0.08 -11.14 -10.56
C GLN A 86 -0.70 -9.75 -10.61
N VAL A 87 -1.08 -9.23 -9.45
CA VAL A 87 -1.60 -7.87 -9.27
C VAL A 87 -0.64 -7.01 -8.43
N LEU A 88 -0.60 -5.71 -8.71
CA LEU A 88 0.07 -4.72 -7.88
C LEU A 88 -0.90 -4.22 -6.81
N CYS A 89 -0.58 -4.44 -5.54
CA CYS A 89 -1.38 -3.96 -4.41
C CYS A 89 -0.71 -2.76 -3.74
N LEU A 90 -1.51 -1.75 -3.42
CA LEU A 90 -1.12 -0.59 -2.64
C LEU A 90 -2.09 -0.45 -1.47
N ALA A 91 -1.57 -0.19 -0.28
CA ALA A 91 -2.41 0.00 0.91
C ALA A 91 -1.84 1.11 1.80
N HIS A 92 -2.73 1.93 2.35
CA HIS A 92 -2.48 2.85 3.45
C HIS A 92 -3.02 2.19 4.73
N HIS A 93 -2.22 2.17 5.80
CA HIS A 93 -2.54 1.37 6.99
C HIS A 93 -3.41 2.13 7.98
N GLU A 94 -3.25 3.45 8.00
CA GLU A 94 -4.09 4.38 8.72
C GLU A 94 -5.29 4.74 7.85
N ASP A 95 -6.44 4.91 8.50
CA ASP A 95 -7.68 5.37 7.90
C ASP A 95 -7.76 6.88 8.14
N ASP A 96 -7.92 7.66 7.07
CA ASP A 96 -8.14 9.10 7.14
C ASP A 96 -9.37 9.53 6.32
N GLU A 97 -9.56 10.84 6.12
CA GLU A 97 -10.65 11.38 5.29
C GLU A 97 -10.09 12.16 4.08
N ALA A 98 -8.80 11.98 3.78
CA ALA A 98 -8.11 12.68 2.71
C ALA A 98 -8.60 12.16 1.35
N VAL A 99 -8.58 13.04 0.35
CA VAL A 99 -8.95 12.64 -1.00
C VAL A 99 -7.85 11.78 -1.62
N ASP A 100 -8.24 10.60 -2.10
CA ASP A 100 -7.42 9.79 -2.99
C ASP A 100 -7.85 10.00 -4.44
N ALA A 101 -6.91 9.80 -5.35
CA ALA A 101 -7.20 9.95 -6.76
C ALA A 101 -6.47 8.93 -7.62
N TYR A 102 -7.19 8.47 -8.64
CA TYR A 102 -6.66 7.66 -9.72
C TYR A 102 -7.03 8.26 -11.07
N TYR A 103 -6.05 8.30 -11.98
CA TYR A 103 -6.31 8.51 -13.39
C TYR A 103 -5.26 7.83 -14.27
N PRO A 104 -5.64 7.38 -15.48
CA PRO A 104 -4.68 6.98 -16.51
C PRO A 104 -4.07 8.23 -17.18
N MET A 105 -2.78 8.47 -16.98
CA MET A 105 -2.10 9.62 -17.58
C MET A 105 -1.84 9.36 -19.06
N GLU A 106 -2.54 10.13 -19.90
CA GLU A 106 -2.46 10.06 -21.37
C GLU A 106 -2.67 8.65 -21.95
N GLY A 107 -3.32 7.75 -21.19
CA GLY A 107 -3.47 6.34 -21.55
C GLY A 107 -2.18 5.51 -21.50
N ASN A 108 -1.07 6.06 -20.98
CA ASN A 108 0.24 5.42 -20.99
C ASN A 108 0.63 4.79 -19.64
N MET A 109 0.15 5.35 -18.52
CA MET A 109 0.49 4.88 -17.18
C MET A 109 -0.61 5.19 -16.16
N THR A 110 -0.67 4.40 -15.10
CA THR A 110 -1.50 4.68 -13.94
C THR A 110 -0.85 5.78 -13.11
N VAL A 111 -1.64 6.75 -12.66
CA VAL A 111 -1.27 7.68 -11.61
C VAL A 111 -2.27 7.48 -10.48
N PHE A 112 -1.79 7.00 -9.34
CA PHE A 112 -2.59 6.80 -8.13
C PHE A 112 -1.89 7.43 -6.93
N GLY A 113 -2.62 8.21 -6.13
CA GLY A 113 -2.08 8.75 -4.89
C GLY A 113 -3.03 8.69 -3.73
N PHE A 114 -2.50 8.27 -2.57
CA PHE A 114 -3.14 8.46 -1.28
C PHE A 114 -2.96 9.91 -0.81
N GLY A 115 -4.05 10.57 -0.40
CA GLY A 115 -4.06 11.97 0.02
C GLY A 115 -3.56 12.94 -1.06
N ARG A 116 -3.95 12.70 -2.33
CA ARG A 116 -3.58 13.53 -3.48
C ARG A 116 -4.81 13.90 -4.31
N LEU A 117 -4.96 15.20 -4.58
CA LEU A 117 -5.80 15.70 -5.66
C LEU A 117 -5.02 16.70 -6.51
N ARG A 118 -4.79 16.34 -7.78
CA ARG A 118 -3.94 17.10 -8.71
C ARG A 118 -2.52 17.30 -8.15
N LEU A 119 -2.18 18.52 -7.74
CA LEU A 119 -0.89 18.90 -7.15
C LEU A 119 -1.03 19.29 -5.66
N GLU A 120 -2.21 19.15 -5.10
CA GLU A 120 -2.48 19.36 -3.68
C GLU A 120 -2.25 18.07 -2.87
N LYS A 121 -1.75 18.26 -1.65
CA LYS A 121 -1.32 17.22 -0.71
C LYS A 121 -2.19 17.29 0.53
N TYR A 122 -2.68 16.14 1.00
CA TYR A 122 -3.66 16.08 2.08
C TYR A 122 -3.24 15.21 3.27
N LEU A 123 -2.13 14.47 3.17
CA LEU A 123 -1.60 13.75 4.33
C LEU A 123 -0.77 14.70 5.21
N GLU A 124 -1.14 14.83 6.47
CA GLU A 124 -0.48 15.74 7.42
C GLU A 124 0.12 15.02 8.64
N GLU A 125 -0.37 13.82 8.95
CA GLU A 125 0.02 13.08 10.15
C GLU A 125 1.25 12.19 9.92
N VAL A 126 1.94 11.86 11.01
CA VAL A 126 3.00 10.85 11.06
C VAL A 126 2.96 10.12 12.41
N PRO A 127 3.31 8.82 12.47
CA PRO A 127 3.74 8.01 11.33
C PRO A 127 2.57 7.56 10.45
N GLN A 128 2.75 7.61 9.12
CA GLN A 128 1.88 6.91 8.16
C GLN A 128 2.62 5.72 7.56
N ARG A 129 1.89 4.63 7.30
CA ARG A 129 2.44 3.38 6.78
C ARG A 129 1.76 3.00 5.48
N PHE A 130 2.59 2.64 4.49
CA PHE A 130 2.14 2.22 3.17
C PHE A 130 2.74 0.87 2.83
N THR A 131 1.94 -0.03 2.25
CA THR A 131 2.42 -1.29 1.68
C THR A 131 2.39 -1.22 0.16
N VAL A 132 3.47 -1.68 -0.46
CA VAL A 132 3.54 -1.99 -1.89
C VAL A 132 3.84 -3.48 -2.03
N ALA A 133 2.99 -4.21 -2.74
CA ALA A 133 3.13 -5.65 -2.89
C ALA A 133 2.80 -6.12 -4.31
N LEU A 134 3.40 -7.25 -4.68
CA LEU A 134 2.99 -8.01 -5.83
C LEU A 134 2.39 -9.33 -5.35
N VAL A 135 1.14 -9.59 -5.70
CA VAL A 135 0.39 -10.78 -5.24
C VAL A 135 0.11 -11.66 -6.44
N GLU A 136 0.56 -12.92 -6.41
CA GLU A 136 0.38 -13.93 -7.47
C GLU A 136 -1.02 -14.57 -7.43
N GLU A 137 -2.05 -13.73 -7.32
CA GLU A 137 -3.46 -14.11 -7.35
C GLU A 137 -4.24 -12.99 -8.05
N THR A 138 -5.35 -13.32 -8.71
CA THR A 138 -6.23 -12.34 -9.36
C THR A 138 -7.66 -12.37 -8.82
N GLY A 139 -8.02 -13.41 -8.07
CA GLY A 139 -9.31 -13.53 -7.40
C GLY A 139 -9.41 -12.58 -6.21
N HIS A 140 -10.46 -11.75 -6.20
CA HIS A 140 -10.63 -10.69 -5.19
C HIS A 140 -10.45 -11.17 -3.75
N GLU A 141 -11.13 -12.24 -3.32
CA GLU A 141 -11.02 -12.73 -1.95
C GLU A 141 -9.59 -13.18 -1.58
N ALA A 142 -8.83 -13.72 -2.54
CA ALA A 142 -7.46 -14.15 -2.31
C ALA A 142 -6.52 -12.95 -2.17
N VAL A 143 -6.71 -11.93 -3.02
CA VAL A 143 -5.97 -10.68 -2.98
C VAL A 143 -6.28 -9.88 -1.72
N GLU A 144 -7.56 -9.74 -1.36
CA GLU A 144 -8.01 -9.08 -0.12
C GLU A 144 -7.37 -9.73 1.11
N ARG A 145 -7.47 -11.07 1.26
CA ARG A 145 -6.81 -11.78 2.37
C ARG A 145 -5.30 -11.55 2.41
N ALA A 146 -4.65 -11.46 1.25
CA ALA A 146 -3.23 -11.17 1.18
C ALA A 146 -2.92 -9.74 1.67
N ILE A 147 -3.67 -8.74 1.21
CA ILE A 147 -3.53 -7.33 1.62
C ILE A 147 -3.77 -7.19 3.12
N GLU A 148 -4.89 -7.73 3.63
CA GLU A 148 -5.20 -7.69 5.05
C GLU A 148 -4.10 -8.31 5.91
N GLY A 149 -3.53 -9.44 5.47
CA GLY A 149 -2.41 -10.08 6.14
C GLY A 149 -1.14 -9.23 6.19
N MET A 150 -0.94 -8.32 5.23
CA MET A 150 0.23 -7.41 5.16
C MET A 150 0.03 -6.12 5.96
N ILE A 151 -1.20 -5.64 6.12
CA ILE A 151 -1.50 -4.40 6.86
C ILE A 151 -1.76 -4.64 8.36
N ARG A 152 -2.17 -5.85 8.75
CA ARG A 152 -2.39 -6.17 10.17
C ARG A 152 -1.09 -6.05 10.98
N PRO A 153 -1.15 -5.49 12.21
CA PRO A 153 -0.02 -5.52 13.13
C PRO A 153 0.43 -6.95 13.40
N VAL A 154 1.73 -7.22 13.29
CA VAL A 154 2.30 -8.52 13.67
C VAL A 154 2.32 -8.60 15.19
N GLY A 155 1.29 -9.21 15.78
CA GLY A 155 1.28 -9.55 17.20
C GLY A 155 2.20 -10.74 17.46
N VAL A 156 3.40 -10.51 17.99
CA VAL A 156 4.25 -11.59 18.52
C VAL A 156 3.82 -11.86 19.97
N THR A 157 3.20 -13.01 20.21
CA THR A 157 3.05 -13.52 21.58
C THR A 157 4.32 -14.28 21.93
N VAL A 158 5.15 -13.74 22.81
CA VAL A 158 6.30 -14.47 23.35
C VAL A 158 5.79 -15.41 24.45
N GLY A 159 5.85 -16.72 24.21
CA GLY A 159 5.55 -17.73 25.22
C GLY A 159 6.58 -17.67 26.35
N ILE A 160 6.11 -17.80 27.59
CA ILE A 160 6.96 -17.79 28.79
C ILE A 160 7.78 -19.08 28.78
N VAL A 161 9.11 -18.97 28.96
CA VAL A 161 10.01 -20.12 29.13
C VAL A 161 9.70 -20.76 30.48
N GLU A 162 9.25 -22.02 30.47
CA GLU A 162 9.24 -22.84 31.69
C GLU A 162 10.68 -23.22 32.03
N THR A 163 11.21 -22.66 33.12
CA THR A 163 12.40 -23.19 33.77
C THR A 163 12.01 -24.43 34.56
N GLU A 164 12.43 -25.61 34.11
CA GLU A 164 12.45 -26.80 34.94
C GLU A 164 13.46 -26.59 36.08
N ASP A 165 12.94 -26.35 37.29
CA ASP A 165 13.72 -26.48 38.51
C ASP A 165 14.07 -27.97 38.70
N GLY A 166 15.22 -28.36 38.17
CA GLY A 166 15.85 -29.66 38.37
C GLY A 166 16.38 -29.80 39.79
N GLY A 167 15.48 -29.84 40.78
CA GLY A 167 15.79 -30.10 42.18
C GLY A 167 15.54 -31.55 42.58
N GLY A 168 16.62 -32.32 42.72
CA GLY A 168 16.74 -33.34 43.76
C GLY A 168 16.65 -34.81 43.34
N ARG A 169 17.80 -35.51 43.38
CA ARG A 169 18.13 -36.47 44.45
C ARG A 169 19.62 -36.78 44.47
#